data_AF-A0AAE1P8A9-F1
#
_entry.id   AF-A0AAE1P8A9-F1
#
_cell.length_a   1.000
_cell.length_b   1.000
_cell.length_c   1.000
_cell.angle_alpha   90.00
_cell.angle_beta   90.00
_cell.angle_gamma   90.00
#
_symmetry.space_group_name_H-M   'P 1'
#
loop_
_entity.id
_entity.type
_entity.pdbx_description
1 polymer ?
#
loop_
_entity_poly.entity_id
_entity_poly.type
_entity_poly.pdbx_seq_one_letter_code
_entity_poly.pdbx_strand_id
1 'polypeptide(L)' 'MPGTNVTIEEKVRILTLLGEKVPVCDIVRRTGRNKATIYRLKAASRHLTPDSIPPAKPRPGRPRKTSKTTDGLLRR' A
#
# COMPACT_ATOMS: atom_id res chain seq x y z
N MET A 1 -8.07 17.05 25.54
CA MET A 1 -7.81 16.68 24.13
C MET A 1 -7.59 15.17 24.09
N PRO A 2 -8.46 14.37 23.44
CA PRO A 2 -8.26 12.93 23.34
C PRO A 2 -6.91 12.67 22.68
N GLY A 3 -6.13 11.77 23.30
CA GLY A 3 -4.71 11.56 23.02
C GLY A 3 -4.38 11.51 21.53
N THR A 4 -3.43 12.34 21.14
CA THR A 4 -2.81 12.43 19.81
C THR A 4 -2.19 11.12 19.32
N ASN A 5 -2.05 10.14 20.21
CA ASN A 5 -1.49 8.83 19.91
C ASN A 5 -2.60 7.84 19.52
N VAL A 6 -2.57 7.43 18.24
CA VAL A 6 -3.35 6.29 17.74
C VAL A 6 -2.64 5.02 18.20
N THR A 7 -3.35 4.11 18.85
CA THR A 7 -2.76 2.84 19.30
C THR A 7 -2.37 1.97 18.10
N ILE A 8 -1.48 1.00 18.29
CA ILE A 8 -1.07 0.09 17.21
C ILE A 8 -2.29 -0.66 16.67
N GLU A 9 -3.16 -1.15 17.56
CA GLU A 9 -4.40 -1.85 17.21
C GLU A 9 -5.34 -0.99 16.35
N GLU A 10 -5.52 0.28 16.71
CA GLU A 10 -6.33 1.20 15.92
C GLU A 10 -5.72 1.48 14.54
N LYS A 11 -4.39 1.63 14.46
CA LYS A 11 -3.70 1.81 13.18
C LYS A 11 -3.93 0.61 12.27
N VAL A 12 -3.78 -0.60 12.80
CA VAL A 12 -4.04 -1.86 12.07
C VAL A 12 -5.49 -1.89 11.59
N ARG A 13 -6.45 -1.62 12.47
CA ARG A 13 -7.88 -1.60 12.12
C ARG A 13 -8.20 -0.61 10.99
N ILE A 14 -7.64 0.60 11.05
CA ILE A 14 -7.81 1.63 10.00
C ILE A 14 -7.22 1.14 8.67
N LEU A 15 -6.02 0.55 8.68
CA LEU A 15 -5.36 0.05 7.48
C LEU A 15 -6.10 -1.14 6.86
N THR A 16 -6.65 -2.04 7.66
CA THR A 16 -7.48 -3.16 7.18
C THR A 16 -8.72 -2.66 6.46
N LEU A 17 -9.46 -1.70 7.07
CA LEU A 17 -10.65 -1.10 6.45
C LEU A 17 -10.32 -0.37 5.14
N LEU A 18 -9.15 0.26 5.06
CA LEU A 18 -8.66 0.87 3.82
C LEU A 18 -8.35 -0.17 2.75
N GLY A 19 -7.83 -1.34 3.13
CA GLY A 19 -7.58 -2.48 2.24
C GLY A 19 -8.88 -3.10 1.69
N GLU A 20 -9.92 -3.15 2.52
CA GLU A 20 -11.29 -3.57 2.15
C GLU A 20 -12.04 -2.54 1.28
N LYS A 21 -11.39 -1.41 0.94
CA LYS A 21 -11.96 -0.30 0.16
C LYS A 21 -13.18 0.38 0.82
N VAL A 22 -13.26 0.36 2.15
CA VAL A 22 -14.31 1.06 2.89
C VAL A 22 -14.16 2.59 2.70
N PRO A 23 -15.25 3.34 2.46
CA PRO A 23 -15.19 4.79 2.34
C PRO A 23 -14.58 5.46 3.57
N VAL A 24 -13.69 6.44 3.35
CA VAL A 24 -12.99 7.14 4.44
C VAL A 24 -13.97 7.77 5.43
N CYS A 25 -15.12 8.28 4.97
CA CYS A 25 -16.16 8.83 5.83
C CYS A 25 -16.71 7.80 6.82
N ASP A 26 -16.85 6.53 6.41
CA ASP A 26 -17.33 5.46 7.29
C ASP A 26 -16.23 5.02 8.26
N ILE A 27 -14.97 5.04 7.83
CA ILE A 27 -13.82 4.79 8.72
C ILE A 27 -13.75 5.85 9.81
N VAL A 28 -13.95 7.13 9.48
CA VAL A 28 -14.01 8.24 10.45
C VAL A 28 -15.13 7.98 11.47
N ARG A 29 -16.33 7.61 11.01
CA ARG A 29 -17.46 7.30 11.89
C ARG A 29 -17.18 6.10 12.81
N ARG A 30 -16.55 5.05 12.29
CA ARG A 30 -16.25 3.82 13.06
C ARG A 30 -15.11 3.97 14.05
N THR A 31 -14.14 4.83 13.75
CA THR A 31 -12.90 4.96 14.55
C THR A 31 -12.82 6.26 15.34
N GLY A 32 -13.70 7.23 15.06
CA GLY A 32 -13.65 8.57 15.66
C GLY A 32 -12.41 9.38 15.24
N ARG A 33 -11.59 8.89 14.31
CA ARG A 33 -10.35 9.54 13.88
C ARG A 33 -10.59 10.47 12.70
N ASN A 34 -9.94 11.64 12.73
CA ASN A 34 -10.03 12.62 11.66
C ASN A 34 -9.47 12.04 10.34
N LYS A 35 -10.07 12.46 9.20
CA LYS A 35 -9.63 12.16 7.84
C LYS A 35 -8.13 12.39 7.66
N ALA A 36 -7.60 13.50 8.19
CA ALA A 36 -6.17 13.82 8.10
C ALA A 36 -5.27 12.75 8.73
N THR A 37 -5.70 12.13 9.83
CA THR A 37 -4.96 11.04 10.48
C THR A 37 -5.01 9.76 9.65
N ILE A 38 -6.18 9.44 9.08
CA ILE A 38 -6.35 8.28 8.20
C ILE A 38 -5.48 8.40 6.95
N TYR A 39 -5.45 9.57 6.31
CA TYR A 39 -4.58 9.81 5.15
C TYR A 39 -3.10 9.74 5.49
N ARG A 40 -2.68 10.26 6.65
CA ARG A 40 -1.29 10.11 7.13
C ARG A 40 -0.92 8.65 7.34
N LEU A 41 -1.80 7.85 7.93
CA LEU A 41 -1.58 6.41 8.10
C LEU A 41 -1.51 5.67 6.75
N LYS A 42 -2.39 6.01 5.81
CA LYS A 42 -2.37 5.45 4.45
C LYS A 42 -1.08 5.81 3.70
N ALA A 43 -0.56 7.02 3.88
CA ALA A 43 0.70 7.43 3.28
C ALA A 43 1.88 6.69 3.93
N ALA A 44 1.92 6.61 5.27
CA ALA A 44 2.93 5.85 6.00
C ALA A 44 2.92 4.36 5.62
N SER A 45 1.75 3.76 5.41
CA SER A 45 1.63 2.36 4.98
C SER A 45 2.08 2.10 3.55
N ARG A 46 2.09 3.11 2.67
CA ARG A 46 2.67 2.98 1.32
C ARG A 46 4.19 2.86 1.37
N HIS A 47 4.84 3.56 2.30
CA HIS A 47 6.28 3.43 2.53
C HIS A 47 6.66 2.11 3.23
N LEU A 48 5.66 1.38 3.74
CA LEU A 48 5.82 0.03 4.28
C LEU A 48 5.65 -1.07 3.19
N THR A 49 5.55 -0.72 1.91
CA THR A 49 5.46 -1.69 0.79
C THR A 49 6.85 -1.99 0.19
N PRO A 50 7.07 -3.10 -0.54
CA PRO A 50 7.23 -4.44 0.00
C PRO A 50 8.31 -5.20 -0.78
N ASP A 51 9.49 -5.45 -0.21
CA ASP A 51 10.33 -6.56 -0.70
C ASP A 51 9.67 -7.94 -0.42
N SER A 52 8.45 -7.96 0.13
CA SER A 52 7.67 -9.13 0.55
C SER A 52 6.38 -9.41 -0.25
N ILE A 53 6.02 -8.60 -1.26
CA ILE A 53 4.92 -8.94 -2.18
C ILE A 53 5.56 -9.54 -3.43
N PRO A 54 5.31 -10.83 -3.76
CA PRO A 54 5.89 -11.42 -4.96
C PRO A 54 5.43 -10.61 -6.18
N PRO A 55 6.35 -10.28 -7.10
CA PRO A 55 5.99 -9.53 -8.29
C PRO A 55 4.85 -10.25 -8.99
N ALA A 56 3.80 -9.50 -9.34
CA ALA A 56 2.66 -10.03 -10.06
C ALA A 56 3.17 -10.84 -11.27
N LYS A 57 2.70 -12.09 -11.40
CA LYS A 57 3.08 -12.95 -12.52
C LYS A 57 2.95 -12.14 -13.82
N PRO A 58 3.98 -12.14 -14.69
CA PRO A 58 3.91 -11.43 -15.95
C PRO A 58 2.66 -11.90 -16.69
N ARG A 59 1.80 -10.97 -17.10
CA ARG A 59 0.65 -11.29 -17.96
C ARG A 59 1.19 -11.95 -19.24
N PRO A 60 0.66 -13.11 -19.67
CA PRO A 60 1.07 -13.71 -20.93
C PRO A 60 0.77 -12.70 -22.05
N GLY A 61 1.78 -12.39 -22.87
CA GLY A 61 1.64 -11.51 -24.03
C GLY A 61 2.17 -10.08 -23.89
N ARG A 62 2.73 -9.65 -22.75
CA ARG A 62 3.45 -8.36 -22.69
C ARG A 62 4.94 -8.59 -22.96
N PRO A 63 5.49 -8.17 -24.11
CA PRO A 63 6.92 -8.28 -24.35
C PRO A 63 7.69 -7.51 -23.27
N ARG A 64 8.67 -8.18 -22.66
CA ARG A 64 9.64 -7.51 -21.77
C ARG A 64 10.33 -6.42 -22.60
N LYS A 65 10.39 -5.18 -22.07
CA LYS A 65 11.36 -4.20 -22.56
C LYS A 65 12.75 -4.71 -22.16
N THR A 66 13.40 -5.48 -23.02
CA THR A 66 14.84 -5.70 -22.94
C THR A 66 15.50 -4.44 -23.48
N SER A 67 16.41 -3.85 -22.69
CA SER A 67 17.30 -2.82 -23.21
C SER A 67 18.32 -3.49 -24.13
N LYS A 68 18.86 -2.77 -25.12
CA LYS A 68 19.91 -3.29 -26.02
C LYS A 68 21.11 -3.89 -25.28
N THR A 69 21.35 -3.46 -24.03
CA THR A 69 22.40 -3.98 -23.16
C THR A 69 22.16 -5.40 -22.65
N THR A 70 20.92 -5.86 -22.46
CA THR A 70 20.64 -7.22 -21.97
C THR A 70 20.56 -8.26 -23.08
N ASP A 71 20.29 -7.86 -24.32
CA ASP A 71 20.22 -8.77 -25.47
C ASP A 71 21.62 -9.30 -25.88
N GLY A 72 22.67 -8.49 -25.70
CA GLY A 72 24.06 -8.85 -26.03
C GLY A 72 24.70 -9.90 -25.11
N LEU A 73 24.04 -10.27 -24.00
CA LEU A 73 24.53 -11.29 -23.07
C LEU A 73 24.08 -12.72 -23.42
N LEU A 74 23.06 -12.86 -24.27
CA LEU A 74 22.52 -14.16 -24.69
C LEU A 74 23.07 -14.65 -26.04
N ARG A 75 23.95 -13.86 -26.67
CA ARG A 75 24.70 -14.25 -27.87
C ARG A 75 26.16 -14.49 -27.51
N ARG A 76 26.45 -15.61 -26.86
CA ARG A 76 27.76 -16.26 -26.87
C ARG A 76 27.57 -17.75 -27.03
#